data_AF-A0A9J6Q7D9-F1
#
_entry.id   AF-A0A9J6Q7D9-F1
#
_cell.length_a   1.000
_cell.length_b   1.000
_cell.length_c   1.000
_cell.angle_alpha   90.00
_cell.angle_beta   90.00
_cell.angle_gamma   90.00
#
_symmetry.space_group_name_H-M   'P 1'
#
loop_
_entity.id
_entity.type
_entity.pdbx_description
1 polymer ?
#
loop_
_entity_poly.entity_id
_entity_poly.type
_entity_poly.pdbx_seq_one_letter_code
_entity_poly.pdbx_strand_id
1 'polypeptide(L)'
;MAEVIYMVADPGEWVSESQIMALKGLKEGTLKNARRTTFLEGREYKHVAADGNPFDNSPCFYNIKAIDRWIERQAPARPSRKTAAK
;
A
#
# COMPACT_ATOMS: atom_id res chain seq x y z
N MET A 1 19.27 2.01 -18.49
CA MET A 1 18.78 0.68 -18.10
C MET A 1 17.27 0.74 -18.18
N ALA A 2 16.63 -0.10 -18.99
CA ALA A 2 15.18 -0.13 -19.10
C ALA A 2 14.59 -0.82 -17.86
N GLU A 3 13.58 -0.22 -17.24
CA GLU A 3 12.84 -0.82 -16.13
C GLU A 3 11.93 -1.92 -16.69
N VAL A 4 12.26 -3.18 -16.43
CA VAL A 4 11.44 -4.32 -16.83
C VAL A 4 10.43 -4.59 -15.71
N ILE A 5 9.17 -4.23 -15.96
CA ILE A 5 8.06 -4.52 -15.05
C ILE A 5 7.46 -5.87 -15.45
N TYR A 6 7.71 -6.92 -14.66
CA TYR A 6 7.07 -8.22 -14.83
C TYR A 6 5.62 -8.14 -14.32
N MET A 7 4.64 -8.18 -15.23
CA MET A 7 3.23 -8.35 -14.83
C MET A 7 3.00 -9.82 -14.46
N VAL A 8 2.82 -10.08 -13.16
CA VAL A 8 2.41 -11.39 -12.66
C VAL A 8 0.89 -11.50 -12.82
N ALA A 9 0.41 -12.51 -13.57
CA ALA A 9 -1.01 -12.70 -13.89
C ALA A 9 -1.89 -12.98 -12.67
N ASP A 10 -1.33 -13.60 -11.62
CA ASP A 10 -1.96 -13.73 -10.31
C ASP A 10 -0.88 -13.58 -9.22
N PRO A 11 -0.73 -12.39 -8.63
CA PRO A 11 0.30 -12.12 -7.64
C PRO A 11 -0.01 -12.70 -6.24
N GLY A 12 -1.14 -13.41 -6.08
CA GLY A 12 -1.63 -13.85 -4.79
C GLY A 12 -2.21 -12.70 -3.96
N GLU A 13 -2.59 -12.99 -2.71
CA GLU A 13 -3.24 -11.99 -1.86
C GLU A 13 -2.26 -10.95 -1.27
N TRP A 14 -1.03 -11.39 -0.96
CA TRP A 14 0.00 -10.58 -0.31
C TRP A 14 1.14 -10.28 -1.27
N VAL A 15 1.41 -9.00 -1.52
CA VAL A 15 2.43 -8.54 -2.46
C VAL A 15 3.43 -7.59 -1.81
N SER A 16 4.60 -7.45 -2.42
CA SER A 16 5.62 -6.49 -1.95
C SER A 16 5.20 -5.03 -2.15
N GLU A 17 5.91 -4.12 -1.49
CA GLU A 17 5.68 -2.66 -1.63
C GLU A 17 5.76 -2.20 -3.10
N SER A 18 6.79 -2.61 -3.85
CA SER A 18 6.95 -2.25 -5.26
C SER A 18 5.80 -2.76 -6.12
N GLN A 19 5.31 -3.97 -5.85
CA GLN A 19 4.20 -4.56 -6.59
C GLN A 19 2.88 -3.85 -6.30
N ILE A 20 2.54 -3.56 -5.03
CA ILE A 20 1.29 -2.85 -4.74
C ILE A 20 1.31 -1.41 -5.29
N MET A 21 2.48 -0.76 -5.28
CA MET A 21 2.67 0.54 -5.92
C MET A 21 2.41 0.47 -7.42
N ALA A 22 2.97 -0.54 -8.11
CA ALA A 22 2.73 -0.75 -9.54
C ALA A 22 1.26 -1.11 -9.86
N LEU A 23 0.63 -1.94 -9.02
CA LEU A 23 -0.74 -2.42 -9.23
C LEU A 23 -1.81 -1.35 -8.95
N LYS A 24 -1.61 -0.51 -7.93
CA LYS A 24 -2.62 0.45 -7.45
C LYS A 24 -2.26 1.91 -7.71
N GLY A 25 -1.06 2.19 -8.22
CA GLY A 25 -0.58 3.56 -8.44
C GLY A 25 -0.32 4.34 -7.13
N LEU A 26 -0.21 3.65 -5.99
CA LEU A 26 0.09 4.28 -4.71
C LEU A 26 1.57 4.65 -4.64
N LYS A 27 1.90 5.75 -3.95
CA LYS A 27 3.28 6.14 -3.66
C LYS A 27 3.74 5.53 -2.33
N GLU A 28 5.04 5.29 -2.20
CA GLU A 28 5.66 4.79 -0.97
C GLU A 28 5.28 5.65 0.26
N GLY A 29 5.33 6.99 0.11
CA GLY A 29 4.92 7.91 1.17
C GLY A 29 3.46 7.75 1.58
N THR A 30 2.57 7.41 0.65
CA THR A 30 1.16 7.13 0.93
C THR A 30 1.02 5.85 1.76
N LEU A 31 1.72 4.78 1.38
CA LEU A 31 1.70 3.51 2.13
C LEU A 31 2.28 3.66 3.53
N LYS A 32 3.41 4.35 3.68
CA LYS A 32 4.01 4.67 4.99
C LYS A 32 3.06 5.46 5.89
N ASN A 33 2.38 6.46 5.34
CA ASN A 33 1.39 7.22 6.10
C ASN A 33 0.15 6.38 6.44
N ALA A 34 -0.32 5.54 5.51
CA ALA A 34 -1.45 4.65 5.74
C ALA A 34 -1.15 3.64 6.87
N ARG A 35 0.03 2.99 6.85
CA ARG A 35 0.53 2.12 7.94
C ARG A 35 0.49 2.78 9.32
N ARG A 36 0.86 4.05 9.40
CA ARG A 36 0.89 4.81 10.66
C ARG A 36 -0.48 5.29 11.14
N THR A 37 -1.52 5.25 10.30
CA THR A 37 -2.77 5.98 10.58
C THR A 37 -4.04 5.17 10.36
N THR A 38 -4.17 4.45 9.25
CA THR A 38 -5.46 3.90 8.80
C THR A 38 -5.42 2.41 8.45
N PHE A 39 -4.26 1.89 8.09
CA PHE A 39 -4.06 0.46 7.89
C PHE A 39 -3.96 -0.26 9.24
N LEU A 40 -4.42 -1.50 9.26
CA LEU A 40 -4.23 -2.40 10.38
C LEU A 40 -3.28 -3.53 9.97
N GLU A 41 -2.30 -3.80 10.84
CA GLU A 41 -1.41 -4.94 10.64
C GLU A 41 -2.19 -6.25 10.68
N GLY A 42 -1.82 -7.19 9.79
CA GLY A 42 -2.55 -8.42 9.54
C GLY A 42 -3.75 -8.27 8.58
N ARG A 43 -4.24 -7.04 8.34
CA ARG A 43 -5.36 -6.78 7.41
C ARG A 43 -4.90 -6.14 6.10
N GLU A 44 -4.38 -4.91 6.13
CA GLU A 44 -3.88 -4.22 4.93
C GLU A 44 -2.41 -4.45 4.68
N TYR A 45 -1.62 -4.62 5.74
CA TYR A 45 -0.18 -4.86 5.65
C TYR A 45 0.28 -5.85 6.72
N LYS A 46 1.47 -6.42 6.55
CA LYS A 46 2.17 -7.18 7.59
C LYS A 46 3.68 -7.12 7.38
N HIS A 47 4.43 -7.18 8.47
CA HIS A 47 5.87 -7.40 8.37
C HIS A 47 6.16 -8.87 8.06
N VAL A 48 7.20 -9.12 7.26
CA VAL A 48 7.61 -10.47 6.84
C VAL A 48 9.12 -10.62 7.06
N ALA A 49 9.50 -11.73 7.70
CA ALA A 49 10.90 -12.13 7.90
C ALA A 49 11.05 -13.62 7.56
N ALA A 50 12.27 -14.03 7.19
CA ALA A 50 12.57 -15.40 6.75
C ALA A 50 12.45 -16.43 7.88
N ASP A 51 12.64 -16.01 9.13
CA ASP A 51 12.54 -16.81 10.35
C ASP A 51 11.12 -16.82 10.96
N GLY A 52 10.17 -16.13 10.31
CA GLY A 52 8.79 -15.99 10.79
C GLY A 52 8.62 -15.04 11.98
N ASN A 53 9.68 -14.35 12.43
CA ASN A 53 9.66 -13.44 13.58
C ASN A 53 10.03 -12.01 13.14
N PRO A 54 9.13 -11.30 12.44
CA PRO A 54 9.44 -9.99 11.89
C PRO A 54 9.60 -8.93 12.97
N PHE A 55 10.55 -8.01 12.73
CA PHE A 55 10.69 -6.75 13.44
C PHE A 55 9.95 -5.62 12.72
N ASP A 56 9.79 -4.48 13.39
CA ASP A 56 9.17 -3.27 12.85
C ASP A 56 9.93 -2.67 11.65
N ASN A 57 11.21 -3.00 11.49
CA ASN A 57 12.03 -2.64 10.34
C ASN A 57 12.05 -3.70 9.24
N SER A 58 11.37 -4.84 9.43
CA SER A 58 11.32 -5.92 8.44
C SER A 58 10.48 -5.49 7.23
N PRO A 59 10.74 -6.06 6.03
CA PRO A 59 9.98 -5.76 4.83
C PRO A 59 8.47 -5.91 5.04
N CYS A 60 7.69 -5.01 4.44
CA CYS A 60 6.24 -5.03 4.49
C CYS A 60 5.64 -5.64 3.23
N PHE A 61 4.66 -6.51 3.43
CA PHE A 61 3.78 -7.00 2.39
C PHE A 61 2.38 -6.43 2.58
N TYR A 62 1.64 -6.33 1.49
CA TYR A 62 0.37 -5.64 1.43
C TYR A 62 -0.71 -6.55 0.85
N ASN A 63 -1.89 -6.55 1.47
CA ASN A 63 -3.02 -7.34 1.04
C ASN A 63 -3.80 -6.58 -0.04
N ILE A 64 -3.83 -7.12 -1.26
CA ILE A 64 -4.46 -6.45 -2.42
C ILE A 64 -5.94 -6.15 -2.15
N LYS A 65 -6.71 -7.15 -1.69
CA LYS A 65 -8.16 -7.05 -1.49
C LYS A 65 -8.52 -6.13 -0.33
N ALA A 66 -7.71 -6.08 0.72
CA ALA A 66 -7.93 -5.18 1.84
C ALA A 66 -7.63 -3.72 1.44
N ILE A 67 -6.58 -3.51 0.66
CA ILE A 67 -6.26 -2.18 0.12
C ILE A 67 -7.34 -1.71 -0.84
N ASP A 68 -7.88 -2.57 -1.71
CA ASP A 68 -9.01 -2.19 -2.59
C ASP A 68 -10.21 -1.72 -1.77
N ARG A 69 -10.60 -2.48 -0.74
CA ARG A 69 -11.67 -2.08 0.20
C ARG A 69 -11.34 -0.77 0.93
N TRP A 70 -10.08 -0.50 1.24
CA TRP A 70 -9.66 0.75 1.85
C TRP A 70 -9.73 1.92 0.86
N ILE A 71 -9.41 1.71 -0.42
CA ILE A 71 -9.55 2.70 -1.50
C ILE A 71 -11.04 3.02 -1.74
N GLU A 72 -11.89 2.01 -1.84
CA GLU A 72 -13.34 2.16 -2.06
C GLU A 72 -14.03 2.96 -0.96
N ARG A 73 -13.50 2.94 0.26
CA ARG A 73 -14.03 3.66 1.43
C ARG A 73 -13.52 5.09 1.54
N GLN A 74 -12.61 5.54 0.67
CA GLN A 74 -12.10 6.90 0.74
C GLN A 74 -13.23 7.90 0.51
N ALA A 75 -13.29 8.93 1.37
CA ALA A 75 -14.20 10.03 1.17
C ALA A 75 -13.82 10.83 -0.10
N PRO A 76 -14.79 11.53 -0.73
CA PRO A 76 -14.48 12.46 -1.81
C PRO A 76 -13.41 13.48 -1.40
N ALA A 77 -12.59 13.88 -2.36
CA ALA A 77 -11.53 14.85 -2.14
C ALA A 77 -12.11 16.16 -1.58
N ARG A 78 -11.59 16.59 -0.42
CA ARG A 78 -11.93 17.90 0.13
C ARG A 78 -11.28 18.99 -0.72
N PRO A 79 -11.96 20.14 -0.94
CA PRO A 79 -11.34 21.27 -1.63
C PRO A 79 -10.01 21.63 -0.99
N SER A 80 -9.01 21.91 -1.84
CA SER A 80 -7.72 22.39 -1.37
C SER A 80 -7.92 23.72 -0.63
N ARG A 81 -7.21 23.91 0.49
CA ARG A 81 -7.16 25.21 1.18
C ARG A 81 -6.74 26.35 0.23
N LYS A 82 -5.99 26.04 -0.83
CA LYS A 82 -5.58 27.02 -1.86
C LYS A 82 -6.72 27.43 -2.80
N THR A 83 -7.73 26.58 -2.97
CA THR A 83 -8.86 26.82 -3.88
C THR A 83 -10.06 27.41 -3.15
N ALA A 84 -10.23 27.10 -1.86
CA ALA A 84 -11.35 27.59 -1.04
C ALA A 84 -11.29 29.10 -0.69
N ALA A 85 -10.18 29.78 -1.00
CA ALA A 85 -9.95 31.20 -0.68
C ALA A 85 -10.18 32.14 -1.89
N LYS A 86 -10.91 31.68 -2.91
CA LYS A 86 -11.23 32.44 -4.12
C LYS A 86 -12.74 32.46 -4.34
#